data_AF-A0A7X2FR38-F1
#
_entry.id   AF-A0A7X2FR38-F1
#
_cell.length_a   1.000
_cell.length_b   1.000
_cell.length_c   1.000
_cell.angle_alpha   90.00
_cell.angle_beta   90.00
_cell.angle_gamma   90.00
#
_symmetry.space_group_name_H-M   'P 1'
#
loop_
_entity.id
_entity.type
_entity.pdbx_description
1 polymer ?
#
loop_
_entity_poly.entity_id
_entity_poly.type
_entity_poly.pdbx_seq_one_letter_code
_entity_poly.pdbx_strand_id
1 'polypeptide(L)'
;MAGDEIIHLYRVGAEGDPISVFSGLVESGRYPDSRVLQKIAKIVAGAGTGPNRDTAWYELAHMAAALAQGGIVGGARFGFLLGQQTITVGAIRQAIQEMMTPAKMVSVDAVGIEIDYGTSRFAIRFSRMPVLFGLYEFLSGIDDFSFFKPLQDILDALASEALGEADVRQAASQISSHMRGYRRTHMAYARREEKFDRLCAYLNHRAETSGVWQIDDDAVLDFWKSHASGSDFRSFRTCFDGFISLMTVLETARLAISMSHAAPVGQDREDSEIDVADTQAEPADEWVNPFMVFDEEEMQEIKFFKTSSERRPLEILMFYGPAVLSLPEGYFRHECLGAVQTAITVDLQLRRGAESVRRRLSCDEAETYTDRLAVLEKLKSHLHRLQLASLHYISGTATDGQLKSEARQAVTRLKRKGFDPEDVGAERRELFSQAAVTLVRMSDHLNRCLLQFAGMEEKLPELFEQDRQEFSAIFSQLYGTE
;
A
#
# COMPACT_ATOMS: atom_id res chain seq x y z
N MET A 1 -18.36 17.41 -8.37
CA MET A 1 -18.25 16.38 -9.43
C MET A 1 -16.82 15.81 -9.58
N ALA A 2 -15.88 16.04 -8.65
CA ALA A 2 -14.45 15.71 -8.82
C ALA A 2 -14.02 14.32 -8.28
N GLY A 3 -14.94 13.37 -8.15
CA GLY A 3 -14.68 12.11 -7.46
C GLY A 3 -14.05 11.04 -8.35
N ASP A 4 -14.55 10.86 -9.58
CA ASP A 4 -14.26 9.68 -10.41
C ASP A 4 -12.86 9.71 -11.04
N GLU A 5 -12.27 10.88 -11.23
CA GLU A 5 -11.01 11.06 -11.95
C GLU A 5 -9.80 10.55 -11.15
N ILE A 6 -9.85 10.63 -9.81
CA ILE A 6 -8.74 10.27 -8.90
C ILE A 6 -8.85 8.84 -8.39
N ILE A 7 -10.02 8.20 -8.52
CA ILE A 7 -10.30 6.84 -8.01
C ILE A 7 -9.20 5.83 -8.38
N HIS A 8 -8.65 5.92 -9.59
CA HIS A 8 -7.60 5.00 -10.03
C HIS A 8 -6.28 5.15 -9.27
N LEU A 9 -5.94 6.36 -8.81
CA LEU A 9 -4.75 6.60 -8.00
C LEU A 9 -4.95 6.10 -6.56
N TYR A 10 -6.12 6.37 -5.96
CA TYR A 10 -6.44 5.82 -4.64
C TYR A 10 -6.49 4.29 -4.63
N ARG A 11 -7.03 3.65 -5.68
CA ARG A 11 -7.06 2.19 -5.82
C ARG A 11 -5.68 1.53 -5.84
N VAL A 12 -4.63 2.24 -6.26
CA VAL A 12 -3.25 1.74 -6.23
C VAL A 12 -2.49 2.18 -4.98
N GLY A 13 -3.19 2.72 -3.98
CA GLY A 13 -2.61 3.21 -2.74
C GLY A 13 -1.63 4.35 -2.97
N ALA A 14 -1.98 5.28 -3.87
CA ALA A 14 -1.24 6.53 -4.02
C ALA A 14 -1.58 7.49 -2.88
N GLU A 15 -0.56 8.07 -2.27
CA GLU A 15 -0.67 9.03 -1.16
C GLU A 15 0.34 10.16 -1.35
N GLY A 16 0.05 11.34 -0.79
CA GLY A 16 0.95 12.50 -0.87
C GLY A 16 1.06 13.10 -2.27
N ASP A 17 2.28 13.12 -2.82
CA ASP A 17 2.64 13.83 -4.06
C ASP A 17 1.76 13.47 -5.29
N PRO A 18 1.52 12.19 -5.63
CA PRO A 18 0.71 11.85 -6.80
C PRO A 18 -0.72 12.35 -6.72
N ILE A 19 -1.32 12.34 -5.52
CA ILE A 19 -2.67 12.84 -5.29
C ILE A 19 -2.68 14.36 -5.41
N SER A 20 -1.73 15.04 -4.75
CA SER A 20 -1.61 16.50 -4.78
C SER A 20 -1.45 17.04 -6.22
N VAL A 21 -0.48 16.50 -6.96
CA VAL A 21 -0.21 16.94 -8.34
C VAL A 21 -1.40 16.65 -9.23
N PHE A 22 -2.02 15.47 -9.12
CA PHE A 22 -3.15 15.12 -9.96
C PHE A 22 -4.41 15.94 -9.62
N SER A 23 -4.67 16.22 -8.35
CA SER A 23 -5.73 17.16 -7.94
C SER A 23 -5.49 18.54 -8.55
N GLY A 24 -4.23 19.02 -8.59
CA GLY A 24 -3.89 20.25 -9.30
C GLY A 24 -4.25 20.23 -10.79
N LEU A 25 -4.07 19.10 -11.49
CA LEU A 25 -4.54 18.95 -12.86
C LEU A 25 -6.08 19.03 -12.97
N VAL A 26 -6.81 18.40 -12.06
CA VAL A 26 -8.28 18.42 -12.03
C VAL A 26 -8.79 19.83 -11.75
N GLU A 27 -8.25 20.48 -10.73
CA GLU A 27 -8.62 21.81 -10.26
C GLU A 27 -8.25 22.91 -11.26
N SER A 28 -7.24 22.68 -12.11
CA SER A 28 -6.85 23.63 -13.16
C SER A 28 -8.00 23.98 -14.11
N GLY A 29 -9.00 23.10 -14.26
CA GLY A 29 -10.09 23.26 -15.22
C GLY A 29 -9.66 23.20 -16.69
N ARG A 30 -8.37 22.97 -16.97
CA ARG A 30 -7.81 22.96 -18.33
C ARG A 30 -8.30 21.76 -19.15
N TYR A 31 -8.75 20.69 -18.50
CA TYR A 31 -9.20 19.44 -19.12
C TYR A 31 -10.72 19.27 -18.99
N PRO A 32 -11.52 19.79 -19.93
CA PRO A 32 -12.98 19.77 -19.82
C PRO A 32 -13.62 18.38 -20.00
N ASP A 33 -12.89 17.41 -20.58
CA ASP A 33 -13.37 16.03 -20.72
C ASP A 33 -12.79 15.15 -19.62
N SER A 34 -13.61 14.76 -18.64
CA SER A 34 -13.20 13.92 -17.50
C SER A 34 -12.61 12.57 -17.93
N ARG A 35 -12.95 12.06 -19.12
CA ARG A 35 -12.37 10.82 -19.66
C ARG A 35 -10.88 10.96 -19.98
N VAL A 36 -10.39 12.18 -20.21
CA VAL A 36 -8.96 12.47 -20.38
C VAL A 36 -8.26 12.30 -19.04
N LEU A 37 -8.79 12.91 -17.97
CA LEU A 37 -8.26 12.81 -16.61
C LEU A 37 -8.25 11.35 -16.13
N GLN A 38 -9.35 10.61 -16.30
CA GLN A 38 -9.40 9.19 -15.97
C GLN A 38 -8.33 8.35 -16.70
N LYS A 39 -8.02 8.66 -17.96
CA LYS A 39 -6.94 7.99 -18.71
C LYS A 39 -5.56 8.35 -18.17
N ILE A 40 -5.34 9.61 -17.80
CA ILE A 40 -4.08 10.06 -17.18
C ILE A 40 -3.89 9.33 -15.85
N ALA A 41 -4.89 9.31 -14.98
CA ALA A 41 -4.84 8.61 -13.69
C ALA A 41 -4.47 7.12 -13.85
N LYS A 42 -5.09 6.42 -14.82
CA LYS A 42 -4.75 5.03 -15.14
C LYS A 42 -3.29 4.85 -15.59
N ILE A 43 -2.80 5.73 -16.47
CA ILE A 43 -1.44 5.67 -16.99
C ILE A 43 -0.41 5.95 -15.88
N VAL A 44 -0.66 6.97 -15.06
CA VAL A 44 0.18 7.33 -13.90
C VAL A 44 0.22 6.19 -12.90
N ALA A 45 -0.92 5.55 -12.63
CA ALA A 45 -1.06 4.38 -11.76
C ALA A 45 -0.42 3.09 -12.31
N GLY A 46 0.05 3.06 -13.56
CA GLY A 46 0.60 1.87 -14.20
C GLY A 46 -0.43 0.90 -14.79
N ALA A 47 -1.72 1.24 -14.72
CA ALA A 47 -2.81 0.51 -15.36
C ALA A 47 -2.91 0.91 -16.85
N GLY A 48 -2.03 0.35 -17.69
CA GLY A 48 -1.96 0.65 -19.12
C GLY A 48 -3.31 0.47 -19.85
N THR A 49 -3.57 1.32 -20.85
CA THR A 49 -4.76 1.26 -21.72
C THR A 49 -4.51 0.49 -23.03
N GLY A 50 -3.40 -0.25 -23.12
CA GLY A 50 -2.97 -1.02 -24.30
C GLY A 50 -2.02 -2.17 -23.94
N PRO A 51 -1.49 -2.91 -24.94
CA PRO A 51 -0.70 -4.13 -24.71
C PRO A 51 0.65 -3.90 -24.02
N ASN A 52 1.15 -2.65 -23.95
CA ASN A 52 2.35 -2.27 -23.20
C ASN A 52 2.06 -1.10 -22.25
N ARG A 53 2.47 -1.22 -20.99
CA ARG A 53 2.31 -0.17 -19.95
C ARG A 53 3.07 1.13 -20.28
N ASP A 54 4.12 1.05 -21.11
CA ASP A 54 4.99 2.17 -21.47
C ASP A 54 4.57 2.90 -22.76
N THR A 55 3.49 2.48 -23.43
CA THR A 55 3.06 3.07 -24.73
C THR A 55 2.82 4.56 -24.65
N ALA A 56 2.24 5.07 -23.55
CA ALA A 56 1.95 6.49 -23.41
C ALA A 56 3.21 7.36 -23.29
N TRP A 57 4.28 6.85 -22.66
CA TRP A 57 5.56 7.55 -22.55
C TRP A 57 6.29 7.58 -23.90
N TYR A 58 6.14 6.51 -24.68
CA TYR A 58 6.64 6.45 -26.05
C TYR A 58 5.91 7.43 -26.98
N GLU A 59 4.58 7.50 -26.88
CA GLU A 59 3.78 8.50 -27.62
C GLU A 59 4.14 9.94 -27.22
N LEU A 60 4.38 10.21 -25.93
CA LEU A 60 4.83 11.52 -25.46
C LEU A 60 6.20 11.89 -26.04
N ALA A 61 7.14 10.95 -26.08
CA ALA A 61 8.46 11.16 -26.67
C ALA A 61 8.37 11.45 -28.18
N HIS A 62 7.53 10.72 -28.92
CA HIS A 62 7.23 11.01 -30.33
C HIS A 62 6.59 12.39 -30.53
N MET A 63 5.67 12.79 -29.64
CA MET A 63 5.07 14.12 -29.70
C MET A 63 6.12 15.21 -29.50
N ALA A 64 6.98 15.06 -28.50
CA ALA A 64 8.05 16.01 -28.24
C ALA A 64 9.06 16.10 -29.39
N ALA A 65 9.41 14.97 -30.01
CA ALA A 65 10.24 14.92 -31.20
C ALA A 65 9.59 15.68 -32.38
N ALA A 66 8.32 15.43 -32.67
CA ALA A 66 7.61 16.11 -33.75
C ALA A 66 7.50 17.63 -33.50
N LEU A 67 7.23 18.04 -32.26
CA LEU A 67 7.22 19.45 -31.86
C LEU A 67 8.61 20.08 -32.04
N ALA A 68 9.68 19.39 -31.61
CA ALA A 68 11.04 19.90 -31.71
C ALA A 68 11.47 20.11 -33.17
N GLN A 69 11.21 19.13 -34.04
CA GLN A 69 11.47 19.23 -35.47
C GLN A 69 10.64 20.34 -36.14
N GLY A 70 9.42 20.59 -35.63
CA GLY A 70 8.57 21.70 -36.00
C GLY A 70 8.93 23.06 -35.38
N GLY A 71 10.09 23.18 -34.72
CA GLY A 71 10.59 24.43 -34.14
C GLY A 71 10.07 24.77 -32.74
N ILE A 72 9.26 23.90 -32.13
CA ILE A 72 8.69 24.09 -30.79
C ILE A 72 9.60 23.39 -29.76
N VAL A 73 10.66 24.09 -29.34
CA VAL A 73 11.69 23.61 -28.40
C VAL A 73 11.77 24.48 -27.13
N GLY A 74 12.36 23.94 -26.05
CA GLY A 74 12.63 24.67 -24.81
C GLY A 74 11.46 25.54 -24.33
N GLY A 75 11.68 26.85 -24.24
CA GLY A 75 10.68 27.86 -23.84
C GLY A 75 9.35 27.78 -24.62
N ALA A 76 9.42 27.56 -25.93
CA ALA A 76 8.23 27.49 -26.79
C ALA A 76 7.42 26.22 -26.50
N ARG A 77 8.08 25.10 -26.16
CA ARG A 77 7.41 23.86 -25.72
C ARG A 77 6.63 24.06 -24.43
N PHE A 78 7.16 24.84 -23.47
CA PHE A 78 6.41 25.19 -22.26
C PHE A 78 5.17 26.01 -22.56
N GLY A 79 5.32 27.08 -23.34
CA GLY A 79 4.19 27.92 -23.74
C GLY A 79 3.11 27.10 -24.44
N PHE A 80 3.50 26.15 -25.28
CA PHE A 80 2.58 25.27 -25.99
C PHE A 80 1.87 24.26 -25.06
N LEU A 81 2.60 23.55 -24.19
CA LEU A 81 2.03 22.45 -23.38
C LEU A 81 1.37 22.94 -22.08
N LEU A 82 1.94 23.95 -21.42
CA LEU A 82 1.46 24.46 -20.13
C LEU A 82 0.74 25.81 -20.24
N GLY A 83 0.95 26.57 -21.31
CA GLY A 83 0.37 27.92 -21.45
C GLY A 83 -1.08 27.97 -21.95
N GLN A 84 -1.62 26.86 -22.46
CA GLN A 84 -2.99 26.83 -22.99
C GLN A 84 -4.04 26.74 -21.87
N GLN A 85 -4.99 27.67 -21.86
CA GLN A 85 -6.07 27.74 -20.85
C GLN A 85 -7.08 26.58 -20.94
N THR A 86 -7.27 26.00 -22.12
CA THR A 86 -8.18 24.86 -22.30
C THR A 86 -7.60 23.88 -23.31
N ILE A 87 -7.51 22.61 -22.92
CA ILE A 87 -6.94 21.54 -23.71
C ILE A 87 -8.06 20.78 -24.42
N THR A 88 -8.37 21.22 -25.64
CA THR A 88 -9.29 20.53 -26.55
C THR A 88 -8.60 20.16 -27.85
N VAL A 89 -9.15 19.18 -28.57
CA VAL A 89 -8.67 18.78 -29.90
C VAL A 89 -8.57 19.98 -30.85
N GLY A 90 -9.56 20.89 -30.82
CA GLY A 90 -9.57 22.08 -31.66
C GLY A 90 -8.48 23.08 -31.29
N ALA A 91 -8.34 23.39 -30.00
CA ALA A 91 -7.32 24.32 -29.50
C ALA A 91 -5.89 23.84 -29.82
N ILE A 92 -5.62 22.55 -29.59
CA ILE A 92 -4.32 21.94 -29.90
C ILE A 92 -4.01 22.01 -31.40
N ARG A 93 -5.00 21.71 -32.26
CA ARG A 93 -4.82 21.79 -33.73
C ARG A 93 -4.49 23.21 -34.16
N GLN A 94 -5.23 24.20 -33.66
CA GLN A 94 -4.99 25.60 -33.97
C GLN A 94 -3.58 26.04 -33.54
N ALA A 95 -3.19 25.72 -32.31
CA ALA A 95 -1.87 26.07 -31.79
C ALA A 95 -0.72 25.44 -32.61
N ILE A 96 -0.89 24.19 -33.08
CA ILE A 96 0.09 23.55 -33.98
C ILE A 96 0.17 24.27 -35.32
N GLN A 97 -0.96 24.66 -35.91
CA GLN A 97 -0.98 25.40 -37.18
C GLN A 97 -0.33 26.78 -37.08
N GLU A 98 -0.41 27.43 -35.91
CA GLU A 98 0.15 28.76 -35.67
C GLU A 98 1.65 28.72 -35.30
N MET A 99 2.06 27.75 -34.48
CA MET A 99 3.41 27.74 -33.89
C MET A 99 4.40 26.87 -34.65
N MET A 100 3.94 25.83 -35.36
CA MET A 100 4.82 24.83 -35.94
C MET A 100 5.28 25.25 -37.33
N THR A 101 6.59 25.21 -37.57
CA THR A 101 7.17 25.54 -38.88
C THR A 101 7.23 24.31 -39.79
N PRO A 102 7.19 24.48 -41.13
CA PRO A 102 7.37 23.37 -42.05
C PRO A 102 8.73 22.68 -41.83
N ALA A 103 8.69 21.38 -41.54
CA ALA A 103 9.87 20.57 -41.29
C ALA A 103 9.89 19.36 -42.23
N LYS A 104 11.09 18.92 -42.63
CA LYS A 104 11.24 17.81 -43.59
C LYS A 104 10.73 16.47 -43.01
N MET A 105 10.89 16.27 -41.71
CA MET A 105 10.53 15.03 -41.02
C MET A 105 9.09 15.01 -40.49
N VAL A 106 8.37 16.13 -40.53
CA VAL A 106 7.06 16.24 -39.88
C VAL A 106 6.01 16.69 -40.88
N SER A 107 4.90 15.96 -40.92
CA SER A 107 3.71 16.35 -41.66
C SER A 107 2.54 16.52 -40.71
N VAL A 108 1.70 17.51 -40.99
CA VAL A 108 0.48 17.80 -40.22
C VAL A 108 -0.69 17.79 -41.17
N ASP A 109 -1.72 17.03 -40.83
CA ASP A 109 -2.95 16.95 -41.61
C ASP A 109 -4.19 17.25 -40.75
N ALA A 110 -5.38 16.93 -41.24
CA ALA A 110 -6.62 17.12 -40.51
C ALA A 110 -6.80 16.14 -39.33
N VAL A 111 -6.02 15.06 -39.28
CA VAL A 111 -6.15 13.95 -38.31
C VAL A 111 -5.13 14.07 -37.19
N GLY A 112 -3.92 14.54 -37.48
CA GLY A 112 -2.86 14.67 -36.49
C GLY A 112 -1.51 15.11 -37.05
N ILE A 113 -0.46 14.69 -36.34
CA ILE A 113 0.93 14.89 -36.75
C ILE A 113 1.53 13.51 -37.05
N GLU A 114 2.29 13.41 -38.13
CA GLU A 114 3.14 12.26 -38.45
C GLU A 114 4.60 12.69 -38.51
N ILE A 115 5.47 11.93 -37.86
CA ILE A 115 6.93 12.06 -37.96
C ILE A 115 7.51 10.89 -38.76
N ASP A 116 8.37 11.22 -39.72
CA ASP A 116 9.05 10.29 -40.62
C ASP A 116 10.56 10.24 -40.29
N TYR A 117 11.01 9.10 -39.76
CA TYR A 117 12.42 8.82 -39.46
C TYR A 117 13.18 8.25 -40.67
N GLY A 118 12.54 8.19 -41.85
CA GLY A 118 13.05 7.58 -43.07
C GLY A 118 12.86 6.06 -43.13
N THR A 119 13.13 5.35 -42.03
CA THR A 119 12.93 3.89 -41.93
C THR A 119 11.58 3.50 -41.33
N SER A 120 10.98 4.41 -40.56
CA SER A 120 9.71 4.21 -39.87
C SER A 120 8.95 5.53 -39.75
N ARG A 121 7.64 5.42 -39.53
CA ARG A 121 6.75 6.54 -39.33
C ARG A 121 5.92 6.35 -38.09
N PHE A 122 5.64 7.44 -37.39
CA PHE A 122 4.77 7.43 -36.21
C PHE A 122 3.74 8.55 -36.30
N ALA A 123 2.47 8.18 -36.16
CA ALA A 123 1.34 9.10 -36.26
C ALA A 123 0.66 9.30 -34.91
N ILE A 124 0.48 10.57 -34.52
CA ILE A 124 -0.21 10.98 -33.30
C ILE A 124 -1.47 11.74 -33.70
N ARG A 125 -2.62 11.15 -33.40
CA ARG A 125 -3.92 11.80 -33.65
C ARG A 125 -4.15 12.95 -32.69
N PHE A 126 -4.79 14.02 -33.15
CA PHE A 126 -5.17 15.13 -32.27
C PHE A 126 -6.06 14.68 -31.10
N SER A 127 -6.88 13.64 -31.28
CA SER A 127 -7.70 13.05 -30.20
C SER A 127 -6.89 12.42 -29.06
N ARG A 128 -5.60 12.11 -29.29
CA ARG A 128 -4.70 11.54 -28.29
C ARG A 128 -3.93 12.61 -27.51
N MET A 129 -3.67 13.75 -28.14
CA MET A 129 -2.84 14.82 -27.59
C MET A 129 -3.31 15.38 -26.24
N PRO A 130 -4.63 15.53 -25.93
CA PRO A 130 -5.06 15.97 -24.60
C PRO A 130 -4.54 15.10 -23.46
N VAL A 131 -4.45 13.78 -23.66
CA VAL A 131 -3.85 12.88 -22.66
C VAL A 131 -2.35 13.12 -22.54
N LEU A 132 -1.65 13.32 -23.66
CA LEU A 132 -0.20 13.56 -23.65
C LEU A 132 0.16 14.92 -23.02
N PHE A 133 -0.67 15.94 -23.19
CA PHE A 133 -0.55 17.22 -22.49
C PHE A 133 -0.67 17.04 -20.97
N GLY A 134 -1.69 16.31 -20.51
CA GLY A 134 -1.85 16.05 -19.08
C GLY A 134 -0.74 15.17 -18.50
N LEU A 135 -0.20 14.22 -19.26
CA LEU A 135 0.98 13.45 -18.82
C LEU A 135 2.22 14.33 -18.70
N TYR A 136 2.44 15.25 -19.64
CA TYR A 136 3.53 16.21 -19.56
C TYR A 136 3.39 17.13 -18.34
N GLU A 137 2.18 17.67 -18.11
CA GLU A 137 1.88 18.53 -16.97
C GLU A 137 2.06 17.80 -15.64
N PHE A 138 1.57 16.57 -15.54
CA PHE A 138 1.80 15.71 -14.37
C PHE A 138 3.29 15.49 -14.13
N LEU A 139 4.04 15.01 -15.13
CA LEU A 139 5.49 14.80 -15.03
C LEU A 139 6.26 16.09 -14.69
N SER A 140 5.72 17.25 -15.04
CA SER A 140 6.34 18.54 -14.71
C SER A 140 6.15 18.91 -13.24
N GLY A 141 5.10 18.42 -12.58
CA GLY A 141 4.74 18.74 -11.20
C GLY A 141 5.18 17.74 -10.14
N ILE A 142 5.53 16.50 -10.51
CA ILE A 142 5.91 15.46 -9.55
C ILE A 142 7.18 15.77 -8.75
N ASP A 143 7.27 15.18 -7.55
CA ASP A 143 8.40 15.28 -6.63
C ASP A 143 8.81 16.74 -6.39
N ASP A 144 7.83 17.61 -6.08
CA ASP A 144 8.02 19.06 -5.91
C ASP A 144 8.81 19.70 -7.06
N PHE A 145 8.45 19.37 -8.31
CA PHE A 145 9.09 19.83 -9.55
C PHE A 145 10.54 19.34 -9.74
N SER A 146 11.05 18.42 -8.92
CA SER A 146 12.44 17.96 -9.03
C SER A 146 12.74 17.21 -10.34
N PHE A 147 11.75 16.53 -10.93
CA PHE A 147 11.89 15.88 -12.23
C PHE A 147 11.75 16.84 -13.42
N PHE A 148 11.32 18.08 -13.20
CA PHE A 148 11.06 19.04 -14.28
C PHE A 148 12.30 19.27 -15.15
N LYS A 149 13.45 19.62 -14.55
CA LYS A 149 14.70 19.87 -15.30
C LYS A 149 15.21 18.61 -16.02
N PRO A 150 15.33 17.44 -15.37
CA PRO A 150 15.64 16.19 -16.06
C PRO A 150 14.71 15.87 -17.24
N LEU A 151 13.39 16.09 -17.10
CA LEU A 151 12.44 15.91 -18.18
C LEU A 151 12.76 16.81 -19.37
N GLN A 152 13.14 18.07 -19.15
CA GLN A 152 13.52 18.96 -20.24
C GLN A 152 14.77 18.49 -20.96
N ASP A 153 15.80 18.07 -20.21
CA ASP A 153 17.04 17.59 -20.79
C ASP A 153 16.80 16.35 -21.67
N ILE A 154 15.91 15.45 -21.24
CA ILE A 154 15.47 14.29 -22.03
C ILE A 154 14.80 14.74 -23.34
N LEU A 155 13.86 15.69 -23.27
CA LEU A 155 13.09 16.10 -24.44
C LEU A 155 13.87 17.04 -25.37
N ASP A 156 14.82 17.83 -24.87
CA ASP A 156 15.68 18.70 -25.66
C ASP A 156 16.68 17.91 -26.51
N ALA A 157 17.09 16.73 -26.05
CA ALA A 157 17.91 15.81 -26.85
C ALA A 157 17.21 15.38 -28.16
N LEU A 158 15.87 15.46 -28.23
CA LEU A 158 15.09 15.10 -29.42
C LEU A 158 15.07 16.19 -30.51
N ALA A 159 15.69 17.35 -30.25
CA ALA A 159 15.81 18.44 -31.23
C ALA A 159 16.96 18.24 -32.25
N SER A 160 17.70 17.12 -32.17
CA SER A 160 18.81 16.83 -33.10
C SER A 160 18.35 16.76 -34.56
N GLU A 161 19.17 17.29 -35.49
CA GLU A 161 18.92 17.16 -36.94
C GLU A 161 19.09 15.72 -37.44
N ALA A 162 19.86 14.89 -36.72
CA ALA A 162 20.09 13.48 -37.03
C ALA A 162 19.21 12.55 -36.18
N LEU A 163 17.99 12.99 -35.84
CA LEU A 163 17.08 12.25 -34.97
C LEU A 163 16.66 10.91 -35.59
N GLY A 164 16.90 9.82 -34.86
CA GLY A 164 16.42 8.48 -35.18
C GLY A 164 15.36 7.97 -34.20
N GLU A 165 14.68 6.90 -34.58
CA GLU A 165 13.71 6.24 -33.69
C GLU A 165 14.36 5.69 -32.40
N ALA A 166 15.66 5.37 -32.45
CA ALA A 166 16.43 4.94 -31.29
C ALA A 166 16.49 6.01 -30.19
N ASP A 167 16.63 7.28 -30.55
CA ASP A 167 16.67 8.41 -29.61
C ASP A 167 15.33 8.56 -28.89
N VAL A 168 14.22 8.38 -29.63
CA VAL A 168 12.86 8.43 -29.07
C VAL A 168 12.63 7.27 -28.11
N ARG A 169 13.06 6.05 -28.46
CA ARG A 169 12.98 4.89 -27.55
C ARG A 169 13.81 5.12 -26.29
N GLN A 170 14.99 5.73 -26.42
CA GLN A 170 15.83 6.08 -25.27
C GLN A 170 15.13 7.09 -24.35
N ALA A 171 14.59 8.17 -24.90
CA ALA A 171 13.85 9.17 -24.12
C ALA A 171 12.63 8.55 -23.40
N ALA A 172 11.84 7.75 -24.11
CA ALA A 172 10.70 7.03 -23.53
C ALA A 172 11.13 6.07 -22.41
N SER A 173 12.26 5.38 -22.57
CA SER A 173 12.81 4.47 -21.57
C SER A 173 13.26 5.21 -20.30
N GLN A 174 13.87 6.39 -20.45
CA GLN A 174 14.26 7.24 -19.33
C GLN A 174 13.04 7.72 -18.53
N ILE A 175 12.01 8.21 -19.21
CA ILE A 175 10.73 8.62 -18.58
C ILE A 175 10.09 7.42 -17.87
N SER A 176 10.00 6.27 -18.55
CA SER A 176 9.41 5.05 -17.99
C SER A 176 10.18 4.55 -16.76
N SER A 177 11.51 4.64 -16.78
CA SER A 177 12.37 4.29 -15.64
C SER A 177 12.14 5.20 -14.45
N HIS A 178 12.04 6.51 -14.68
CA HIS A 178 11.72 7.48 -13.63
C HIS A 178 10.34 7.18 -13.03
N MET A 179 9.32 6.98 -13.87
CA MET A 179 7.97 6.65 -13.42
C MET A 179 7.89 5.33 -12.63
N ARG A 180 8.70 4.32 -12.97
CA ARG A 180 8.82 3.11 -12.14
C ARG A 180 9.45 3.39 -10.78
N GLY A 181 10.41 4.31 -10.70
CA GLY A 181 10.96 4.80 -9.43
C GLY A 181 9.89 5.51 -8.62
N TYR A 182 9.28 6.52 -9.21
CA TYR A 182 8.21 7.33 -8.64
C TYR A 182 7.07 6.49 -8.06
N ARG A 183 6.52 5.55 -8.85
CA ARG A 183 5.46 4.67 -8.36
C ARG A 183 5.90 3.80 -7.18
N ARG A 184 7.14 3.29 -7.15
CA ARG A 184 7.65 2.52 -6.01
C ARG A 184 7.81 3.39 -4.75
N THR A 185 8.07 4.68 -4.90
CA THR A 185 8.19 5.60 -3.76
C THR A 185 6.81 5.96 -3.22
N HIS A 186 5.86 6.27 -4.11
CA HIS A 186 4.61 6.95 -3.76
C HIS A 186 3.34 6.12 -3.88
N MET A 187 3.42 4.88 -4.40
CA MET A 187 2.26 3.99 -4.53
C MET A 187 2.52 2.66 -3.82
N ALA A 188 1.67 2.34 -2.86
CA ALA A 188 1.76 1.09 -2.09
C ALA A 188 1.65 -0.16 -2.99
N TYR A 189 0.85 -0.08 -4.07
CA TYR A 189 0.62 -1.17 -5.02
C TYR A 189 1.84 -1.46 -5.94
N ALA A 190 2.53 -0.42 -6.43
CA ALA A 190 3.62 -0.59 -7.38
C ALA A 190 4.91 -1.18 -6.76
N ARG A 191 5.07 -1.10 -5.43
CA ARG A 191 6.12 -1.83 -4.70
C ARG A 191 5.91 -3.36 -4.73
N ARG A 192 4.69 -3.82 -5.02
CA ARG A 192 4.25 -5.23 -4.93
C ARG A 192 3.50 -5.69 -6.19
N GLU A 193 3.69 -4.98 -7.31
CA GLU A 193 2.85 -5.00 -8.52
C GLU A 193 2.60 -6.41 -9.07
N GLU A 194 3.64 -7.24 -9.20
CA GLU A 194 3.50 -8.60 -9.74
C GLU A 194 2.74 -9.54 -8.80
N LYS A 195 2.91 -9.37 -7.49
CA LYS A 195 2.21 -10.17 -6.48
C LYS A 195 0.73 -9.81 -6.43
N PHE A 196 0.41 -8.52 -6.46
CA PHE A 196 -0.99 -8.09 -6.47
C PHE A 196 -1.69 -8.44 -7.78
N ASP A 197 -1.04 -8.33 -8.93
CA ASP A 197 -1.67 -8.72 -10.21
C ASP A 197 -2.13 -10.18 -10.18
N ARG A 198 -1.36 -11.08 -9.54
CA ARG A 198 -1.76 -12.48 -9.35
C ARG A 198 -2.90 -12.66 -8.35
N LEU A 199 -2.88 -11.94 -7.23
CA LEU A 199 -3.96 -11.96 -6.24
C LEU A 199 -5.28 -11.44 -6.85
N CYS A 200 -5.23 -10.32 -7.57
CA CYS A 200 -6.35 -9.72 -8.27
C CYS A 200 -6.90 -10.64 -9.37
N ALA A 201 -6.03 -11.29 -10.15
CA ALA A 201 -6.45 -12.26 -11.16
C ALA A 201 -7.21 -13.44 -10.54
N TYR A 202 -6.70 -13.99 -9.44
CA TYR A 202 -7.37 -15.04 -8.69
C TYR A 202 -8.74 -14.59 -8.13
N LEU A 203 -8.78 -13.42 -7.48
CA LEU A 203 -10.02 -12.90 -6.90
C LEU A 203 -11.07 -12.57 -7.97
N ASN A 204 -10.65 -12.05 -9.12
CA ASN A 204 -11.55 -11.85 -10.27
C ASN A 204 -12.17 -13.16 -10.73
N HIS A 205 -11.36 -14.22 -10.84
CA HIS A 205 -11.86 -15.53 -11.25
C HIS A 205 -12.86 -16.11 -10.22
N ARG A 206 -12.54 -16.02 -8.92
CA ARG A 206 -13.44 -16.43 -7.83
C ARG A 206 -14.74 -15.61 -7.81
N ALA A 207 -14.65 -14.32 -8.16
CA ALA A 207 -15.79 -13.41 -8.19
C ALA A 207 -16.66 -13.50 -9.46
N GLU A 208 -16.30 -14.30 -10.47
CA GLU A 208 -17.12 -14.45 -11.70
C GLU A 208 -18.57 -14.86 -11.40
N THR A 209 -18.80 -15.55 -10.29
CA THR A 209 -20.14 -16.00 -9.86
C THR A 209 -20.88 -14.96 -9.00
N SER A 210 -20.17 -14.17 -8.20
CA SER A 210 -20.75 -13.24 -7.20
C SER A 210 -20.71 -11.76 -7.61
N GLY A 211 -19.84 -11.38 -8.55
CA GLY A 211 -19.57 -10.00 -8.94
C GLY A 211 -18.80 -9.17 -7.90
N VAL A 212 -18.43 -9.74 -6.75
CA VAL A 212 -17.77 -9.05 -5.64
C VAL A 212 -16.60 -9.89 -5.13
N TRP A 213 -15.45 -9.27 -4.92
CA TRP A 213 -14.31 -9.93 -4.29
C TRP A 213 -14.65 -10.30 -2.85
N GLN A 214 -14.52 -11.58 -2.53
CA GLN A 214 -14.58 -12.10 -1.18
C GLN A 214 -13.18 -12.56 -0.79
N ILE A 215 -12.59 -11.87 0.18
CA ILE A 215 -11.28 -12.23 0.77
C ILE A 215 -11.58 -12.79 2.16
N ASP A 216 -11.71 -14.11 2.23
CA ASP A 216 -11.91 -14.90 3.45
C ASP A 216 -10.74 -15.87 3.65
N ASP A 217 -10.74 -16.58 4.78
CA ASP A 217 -9.68 -17.52 5.13
C ASP A 217 -9.49 -18.65 4.10
N ASP A 218 -10.59 -19.12 3.51
CA ASP A 218 -10.58 -20.12 2.44
C ASP A 218 -9.92 -19.56 1.17
N ALA A 219 -10.19 -18.31 0.80
CA ALA A 219 -9.57 -17.67 -0.35
C ALA A 219 -8.05 -17.60 -0.23
N VAL A 220 -7.54 -17.30 0.96
CA VAL A 220 -6.09 -17.25 1.24
C VAL A 220 -5.48 -18.65 1.14
N LEU A 221 -6.12 -19.65 1.74
CA LEU A 221 -5.63 -21.02 1.74
C LEU A 221 -5.64 -21.64 0.34
N ASP A 222 -6.74 -21.50 -0.41
CA ASP A 222 -6.89 -22.00 -1.78
C ASP A 222 -5.91 -21.34 -2.74
N PHE A 223 -5.70 -20.03 -2.61
CA PHE A 223 -4.69 -19.33 -3.40
C PHE A 223 -3.30 -19.86 -3.09
N TRP A 224 -2.96 -20.04 -1.82
CA TRP A 224 -1.66 -20.60 -1.46
C TRP A 224 -1.48 -22.02 -2.01
N LYS A 225 -2.47 -22.91 -1.84
CA LYS A 225 -2.45 -24.28 -2.38
C LYS A 225 -2.14 -24.32 -3.88
N SER A 226 -2.71 -23.41 -4.65
CA SER A 226 -2.52 -23.33 -6.10
C SER A 226 -1.21 -22.66 -6.54
N HIS A 227 -0.54 -21.90 -5.65
CA HIS A 227 0.65 -21.10 -5.97
C HIS A 227 1.90 -21.46 -5.16
N ALA A 228 1.81 -22.39 -4.21
CA ALA A 228 2.90 -22.75 -3.29
C ALA A 228 4.14 -23.34 -4.00
N SER A 229 3.97 -23.90 -5.20
CA SER A 229 5.09 -24.37 -6.03
C SER A 229 5.86 -23.25 -6.75
N GLY A 230 5.29 -22.04 -6.82
CA GLY A 230 5.92 -20.86 -7.42
C GLY A 230 6.92 -20.18 -6.48
N SER A 231 7.71 -19.23 -6.99
CA SER A 231 8.68 -18.47 -6.18
C SER A 231 8.02 -17.44 -5.26
N ASP A 232 6.94 -16.79 -5.71
CA ASP A 232 6.46 -15.56 -5.07
C ASP A 232 5.55 -15.79 -3.88
N PHE A 233 4.89 -16.95 -3.84
CA PHE A 233 3.94 -17.38 -2.82
C PHE A 233 4.28 -18.75 -2.24
N ARG A 234 5.56 -19.14 -2.27
CA ARG A 234 6.02 -20.43 -1.74
C ARG A 234 5.65 -20.62 -0.27
N SER A 235 5.80 -19.56 0.53
CA SER A 235 5.45 -19.61 1.96
C SER A 235 4.03 -19.14 2.22
N PHE A 236 3.33 -19.83 3.13
CA PHE A 236 1.99 -19.41 3.53
C PHE A 236 2.02 -18.00 4.13
N ARG A 237 3.06 -17.68 4.92
CA ARG A 237 3.23 -16.34 5.49
C ARG A 237 3.27 -15.26 4.42
N THR A 238 4.08 -15.45 3.37
CA THR A 238 4.14 -14.51 2.24
C THR A 238 2.80 -14.37 1.51
N CYS A 239 2.02 -15.46 1.41
CA CYS A 239 0.65 -15.40 0.88
C CYS A 239 -0.26 -14.54 1.76
N PHE A 240 -0.32 -14.85 3.05
CA PHE A 240 -1.10 -14.13 4.04
C PHE A 240 -0.76 -12.63 4.07
N ASP A 241 0.54 -12.28 4.11
CA ASP A 241 1.02 -10.90 4.06
C ASP A 241 0.56 -10.17 2.79
N GLY A 242 0.50 -10.89 1.66
CA GLY A 242 0.01 -10.38 0.39
C GLY A 242 -1.48 -10.03 0.43
N PHE A 243 -2.31 -10.91 1.00
CA PHE A 243 -3.74 -10.65 1.16
C PHE A 243 -4.04 -9.54 2.16
N ILE A 244 -3.41 -9.54 3.34
CA ILE A 244 -3.58 -8.44 4.30
C ILE A 244 -3.18 -7.12 3.66
N SER A 245 -2.04 -7.08 2.96
CA SER A 245 -1.62 -5.85 2.28
C SER A 245 -2.60 -5.41 1.19
N LEU A 246 -3.26 -6.35 0.49
CA LEU A 246 -4.30 -6.02 -0.48
C LEU A 246 -5.52 -5.44 0.22
N MET A 247 -5.97 -6.06 1.31
CA MET A 247 -7.11 -5.61 2.10
C MET A 247 -6.90 -4.20 2.64
N THR A 248 -5.73 -3.90 3.22
CA THR A 248 -5.39 -2.55 3.69
C THR A 248 -5.44 -1.53 2.56
N VAL A 249 -4.89 -1.84 1.38
CA VAL A 249 -4.96 -0.94 0.22
C VAL A 249 -6.40 -0.70 -0.23
N LEU A 250 -7.23 -1.74 -0.25
CA LEU A 250 -8.65 -1.62 -0.61
C LEU A 250 -9.45 -0.81 0.42
N GLU A 251 -9.16 -0.96 1.71
CA GLU A 251 -9.76 -0.18 2.79
C GLU A 251 -9.35 1.29 2.71
N THR A 252 -8.07 1.60 2.55
CA THR A 252 -7.57 2.97 2.35
C THR A 252 -8.24 3.61 1.12
N ALA A 253 -8.35 2.88 0.01
CA ALA A 253 -9.03 3.36 -1.18
C ALA A 253 -10.52 3.65 -0.91
N ARG A 254 -11.20 2.79 -0.15
CA ARG A 254 -12.62 2.97 0.22
C ARG A 254 -12.82 4.18 1.14
N LEU A 255 -11.93 4.39 2.11
CA LEU A 255 -11.95 5.55 2.99
C LEU A 255 -11.72 6.84 2.19
N ALA A 256 -10.73 6.86 1.30
CA ALA A 256 -10.44 7.99 0.43
C ALA A 256 -11.63 8.36 -0.48
N ILE A 257 -12.31 7.35 -1.06
CA ILE A 257 -13.54 7.56 -1.84
C ILE A 257 -14.66 8.15 -0.96
N SER A 258 -14.82 7.66 0.26
CA SER A 258 -15.85 8.16 1.18
C SER A 258 -15.58 9.62 1.59
N MET A 259 -14.32 9.99 1.79
CA MET A 259 -13.90 11.36 2.08
C MET A 259 -14.05 12.29 0.87
N SER A 260 -13.77 11.83 -0.35
CA SER A 260 -13.94 12.64 -1.56
C SER A 260 -15.41 12.88 -1.94
N HIS A 261 -16.31 12.00 -1.48
CA HIS A 261 -17.76 12.16 -1.60
C HIS A 261 -18.41 12.85 -0.41
N ALA A 262 -17.68 13.14 0.67
CA ALA A 262 -18.19 13.97 1.76
C ALA A 262 -18.41 15.39 1.21
N ALA A 263 -19.68 15.82 1.17
CA ALA A 263 -20.04 17.15 0.71
C ALA A 263 -19.26 18.21 1.51
N PRO A 264 -18.80 19.31 0.88
CA PRO A 264 -18.18 20.39 1.61
C PRO A 264 -19.18 20.88 2.66
N VAL A 265 -18.75 20.90 3.93
CA VAL A 265 -19.48 21.53 5.04
C VAL A 265 -19.49 23.03 4.75
N GLY A 266 -20.44 23.45 3.92
CA GLY A 266 -20.73 24.82 3.59
C GLY A 266 -21.58 25.44 4.71
N GLN A 267 -21.20 26.65 5.11
CA GLN A 267 -22.04 27.51 5.93
C GLN A 267 -23.23 28.00 5.09
N ASP A 268 -24.29 27.19 4.99
CA ASP A 268 -25.58 27.70 4.52
C ASP A 268 -26.69 27.09 5.40
N ARG A 269 -27.30 27.95 6.21
CA ARG A 269 -28.00 27.60 7.44
C ARG A 269 -29.51 27.69 7.30
N GLU A 270 -30.06 27.51 6.09
CA GLU A 270 -31.47 27.85 5.85
C GLU A 270 -32.32 26.84 5.09
N ASP A 271 -31.87 25.63 4.75
CA ASP A 271 -32.84 24.60 4.32
C ASP A 271 -32.40 23.17 4.65
N SER A 272 -33.18 22.54 5.53
CA SER A 272 -33.21 21.11 5.87
C SER A 272 -31.86 20.51 6.31
N GLU A 273 -31.44 20.89 7.52
CA GLU A 273 -30.41 20.18 8.29
C GLU A 273 -30.80 18.69 8.42
N ILE A 274 -30.02 17.82 7.77
CA ILE A 274 -29.87 16.45 8.25
C ILE A 274 -28.98 16.55 9.47
N ASP A 275 -29.51 16.14 10.62
CA ASP A 275 -28.78 16.08 11.88
C ASP A 275 -27.57 15.13 11.72
N VAL A 276 -26.36 15.69 11.54
CA VAL A 276 -25.09 14.92 11.44
C VAL A 276 -24.63 14.48 12.84
N ALA A 277 -25.56 14.25 13.76
CA ALA A 277 -25.29 13.77 15.11
C ALA A 277 -25.27 12.23 15.22
N ASP A 278 -25.79 11.48 14.23
CA ASP A 278 -25.91 10.01 14.33
C ASP A 278 -24.94 9.19 13.46
N THR A 279 -24.00 9.85 12.77
CA THR A 279 -22.87 9.18 12.10
C THR A 279 -21.53 9.82 12.46
N GLN A 280 -21.31 10.12 13.74
CA GLN A 280 -19.94 10.22 14.24
C GLN A 280 -19.33 8.81 14.33
N ALA A 281 -19.06 8.20 13.17
CA ALA A 281 -17.86 7.39 13.09
C ALA A 281 -16.72 8.42 13.16
N GLU A 282 -16.12 8.59 14.33
CA GLU A 282 -14.82 9.28 14.38
C GLU A 282 -13.95 8.69 13.27
N PRO A 283 -13.24 9.51 12.48
CA PRO A 283 -12.32 9.00 11.48
C PRO A 283 -11.42 7.98 12.19
N ALA A 284 -11.52 6.72 11.78
CA ALA A 284 -10.77 5.65 12.41
C ALA A 284 -9.29 6.01 12.28
N ASP A 285 -8.66 6.33 13.41
CA ASP A 285 -7.24 6.64 13.46
C ASP A 285 -6.48 5.51 12.75
N GLU A 286 -5.60 5.87 11.81
CA GLU A 286 -4.86 4.90 11.02
C GLU A 286 -4.15 3.92 11.96
N TRP A 287 -4.24 2.62 11.66
CA TRP A 287 -3.58 1.63 12.49
C TRP A 287 -2.06 1.72 12.34
N VAL A 288 -1.40 2.29 13.34
CA VAL A 288 0.06 2.31 13.45
C VAL A 288 0.48 1.19 14.40
N ASN A 289 1.49 0.40 14.00
CA ASN A 289 2.01 -0.68 14.83
C ASN A 289 2.48 -0.13 16.19
N PRO A 290 1.82 -0.50 17.31
CA PRO A 290 2.11 0.05 18.63
C PRO A 290 3.52 -0.30 19.13
N PHE A 291 4.18 -1.32 18.57
CA PHE A 291 5.55 -1.64 18.95
C PHE A 291 6.58 -0.57 18.54
N MET A 292 6.26 0.30 17.56
CA MET A 292 7.15 1.41 17.18
C MET A 292 7.44 2.34 18.35
N VAL A 293 6.43 2.64 19.17
CA VAL A 293 6.59 3.47 20.39
C VAL A 293 7.59 2.84 21.34
N PHE A 294 7.49 1.52 21.56
CA PHE A 294 8.41 0.82 22.47
C PHE A 294 9.80 0.64 21.88
N ASP A 295 9.98 0.86 20.57
CA ASP A 295 11.27 0.77 19.87
C ASP A 295 12.02 2.11 19.83
N GLU A 296 11.39 3.21 20.29
CA GLU A 296 12.04 4.51 20.52
C GLU A 296 13.20 4.39 21.52
N GLU A 297 14.27 5.16 21.33
CA GLU A 297 15.53 5.04 22.08
C GLU A 297 15.31 5.22 23.60
N GLU A 298 14.50 6.22 23.95
CA GLU A 298 14.13 6.58 25.31
C GLU A 298 13.28 5.49 25.99
N MET A 299 12.44 4.80 25.22
CA MET A 299 11.56 3.73 25.70
C MET A 299 12.31 2.41 25.94
N GLN A 300 13.38 2.16 25.18
CA GLN A 300 14.18 0.93 25.29
C GLN A 300 14.90 0.75 26.63
N GLU A 301 15.06 1.84 27.39
CA GLU A 301 15.56 1.81 28.76
C GLU A 301 14.61 1.09 29.72
N ILE A 302 13.30 1.11 29.44
CA ILE A 302 12.26 0.38 30.18
C ILE A 302 11.99 -0.96 29.49
N LYS A 303 12.21 -2.07 30.19
CA LYS A 303 11.92 -3.40 29.65
C LYS A 303 10.45 -3.77 29.83
N PHE A 304 9.56 -3.12 29.06
CA PHE A 304 8.13 -3.41 29.02
C PHE A 304 7.84 -4.85 28.63
N PHE A 305 8.43 -5.32 27.52
CA PHE A 305 8.19 -6.66 26.98
C PHE A 305 9.45 -7.51 26.95
N LYS A 306 9.31 -8.80 27.26
CA LYS A 306 10.30 -9.82 26.92
C LYS A 306 10.14 -10.20 25.44
N THR A 307 11.25 -10.21 24.71
CA THR A 307 11.26 -10.44 23.26
C THR A 307 10.57 -11.74 22.87
N SER A 308 10.94 -12.87 23.48
CA SER A 308 10.47 -14.19 23.06
C SER A 308 9.07 -14.56 23.57
N SER A 309 8.77 -14.28 24.85
CA SER A 309 7.56 -14.79 25.50
C SER A 309 6.39 -13.80 25.52
N GLU A 310 6.63 -12.52 25.21
CA GLU A 310 5.61 -11.47 25.35
C GLU A 310 5.45 -10.63 24.09
N ARG A 311 6.55 -10.15 23.51
CA ARG A 311 6.50 -9.38 22.27
C ARG A 311 6.17 -10.27 21.06
N ARG A 312 6.97 -11.30 20.82
CA ARG A 312 6.84 -12.16 19.62
C ARG A 312 5.43 -12.71 19.41
N PRO A 313 4.70 -13.22 20.42
CA PRO A 313 3.35 -13.73 20.19
C PRO A 313 2.31 -12.64 19.84
N LEU A 314 2.57 -11.38 20.20
CA LEU A 314 1.70 -10.24 19.87
C LEU A 314 2.09 -9.56 18.54
N GLU A 315 3.30 -9.79 18.05
CA GLU A 315 3.91 -9.03 16.96
C GLU A 315 3.05 -8.99 15.70
N ILE A 316 2.55 -10.15 15.25
CA ILE A 316 1.71 -10.24 14.04
C ILE A 316 0.35 -9.58 14.22
N LEU A 317 -0.29 -9.72 15.39
CA LEU A 317 -1.56 -9.05 15.68
C LEU A 317 -1.38 -7.53 15.69
N MET A 318 -0.30 -7.04 16.31
CA MET A 318 -0.03 -5.60 16.39
C MET A 318 0.47 -5.01 15.07
N PHE A 319 1.18 -5.78 14.26
CA PHE A 319 1.66 -5.37 12.96
C PHE A 319 0.52 -5.21 11.95
N TYR A 320 -0.39 -6.19 11.87
CA TYR A 320 -1.51 -6.15 10.93
C TYR A 320 -2.74 -5.42 11.46
N GLY A 321 -2.86 -5.27 12.78
CA GLY A 321 -3.94 -4.53 13.40
C GLY A 321 -5.32 -5.06 13.01
N PRO A 322 -6.32 -4.19 12.82
CA PRO A 322 -7.70 -4.59 12.52
C PRO A 322 -7.86 -5.52 11.31
N ALA A 323 -6.96 -5.46 10.32
CA ALA A 323 -7.06 -6.30 9.13
C ALA A 323 -7.03 -7.81 9.46
N VAL A 324 -6.33 -8.19 10.54
CA VAL A 324 -6.23 -9.60 10.98
C VAL A 324 -7.58 -10.17 11.45
N LEU A 325 -8.51 -9.31 11.88
CA LEU A 325 -9.83 -9.73 12.37
C LEU A 325 -10.69 -10.36 11.28
N SER A 326 -10.40 -10.04 10.02
CA SER A 326 -11.10 -10.58 8.86
C SER A 326 -10.60 -11.96 8.44
N LEU A 327 -9.43 -12.38 8.95
CA LEU A 327 -8.75 -13.64 8.59
C LEU A 327 -8.24 -14.40 9.83
N PRO A 328 -9.14 -14.78 10.77
CA PRO A 328 -8.75 -15.45 12.01
C PRO A 328 -8.07 -16.80 11.79
N GLU A 329 -8.53 -17.64 10.85
CA GLU A 329 -7.87 -18.93 10.58
C GLU A 329 -6.50 -18.73 9.93
N GLY A 330 -6.39 -17.75 9.03
CA GLY A 330 -5.16 -17.33 8.39
C GLY A 330 -4.11 -16.89 9.41
N TYR A 331 -4.51 -16.19 10.47
CA TYR A 331 -3.62 -15.87 11.59
C TYR A 331 -3.07 -17.14 12.27
N PHE A 332 -3.93 -18.10 12.60
CA PHE A 332 -3.51 -19.35 13.24
C PHE A 332 -2.59 -20.18 12.33
N ARG A 333 -2.93 -20.33 11.05
CA ARG A 333 -2.08 -20.94 10.03
C ARG A 333 -0.73 -20.24 9.93
N HIS A 334 -0.71 -18.91 9.93
CA HIS A 334 0.51 -18.09 9.88
C HIS A 334 1.42 -18.35 11.08
N GLU A 335 0.87 -18.32 12.29
CA GLU A 335 1.64 -18.42 13.53
C GLU A 335 2.11 -19.83 13.85
N CYS A 336 1.28 -20.83 13.63
CA CYS A 336 1.56 -22.21 14.01
C CYS A 336 2.24 -22.98 12.87
N LEU A 337 1.59 -23.11 11.71
CA LEU A 337 2.08 -23.94 10.61
C LEU A 337 3.10 -23.21 9.73
N GLY A 338 2.95 -21.89 9.55
CA GLY A 338 3.94 -21.05 8.90
C GLY A 338 5.28 -21.01 9.64
N ALA A 339 5.27 -21.19 10.97
CA ALA A 339 6.50 -21.31 11.75
C ALA A 339 7.27 -22.60 11.42
N VAL A 340 6.57 -23.72 11.22
CA VAL A 340 7.18 -24.98 10.77
C VAL A 340 7.83 -24.82 9.40
N GLN A 341 7.15 -24.17 8.44
CA GLN A 341 7.72 -23.91 7.12
C GLN A 341 9.01 -23.06 7.18
N THR A 342 8.99 -22.05 8.06
CA THR A 342 10.17 -21.21 8.31
C THR A 342 11.32 -22.06 8.85
N ALA A 343 11.05 -22.96 9.80
CA ALA A 343 12.04 -23.87 10.36
C ALA A 343 12.60 -24.87 9.32
N ILE A 344 11.75 -25.42 8.45
CA ILE A 344 12.18 -26.25 7.31
C ILE A 344 13.15 -25.48 6.41
N THR A 345 12.78 -24.25 6.04
CA THR A 345 13.61 -23.39 5.17
C THR A 345 14.96 -23.10 5.82
N VAL A 346 14.99 -22.82 7.12
CA VAL A 346 16.24 -22.61 7.87
C VAL A 346 17.09 -23.88 7.93
N ASP A 347 16.49 -25.05 8.16
CA ASP A 347 17.20 -26.33 8.20
C ASP A 347 17.85 -26.65 6.84
N LEU A 348 17.17 -26.35 5.74
CA LEU A 348 17.71 -26.48 4.37
C LEU A 348 18.87 -25.50 4.12
N GLN A 349 18.70 -24.22 4.47
CA GLN A 349 19.74 -23.20 4.30
C GLN A 349 21.01 -23.51 5.11
N LEU A 350 20.83 -23.99 6.34
CA LEU A 350 21.93 -24.36 7.24
C LEU A 350 22.43 -25.80 7.02
N ARG A 351 21.89 -26.53 6.05
CA ARG A 351 22.27 -27.90 5.69
C ARG A 351 22.27 -28.86 6.89
N ARG A 352 21.26 -28.75 7.77
CA ARG A 352 21.14 -29.55 9.01
C ARG A 352 20.82 -31.04 8.80
N GLY A 353 20.78 -31.50 7.55
CA GLY A 353 20.59 -32.90 7.16
C GLY A 353 19.13 -33.27 6.91
N ALA A 354 18.92 -34.23 6.00
CA ALA A 354 17.60 -34.65 5.51
C ALA A 354 16.67 -35.23 6.59
N GLU A 355 17.20 -35.69 7.72
CA GLU A 355 16.40 -36.17 8.85
C GLU A 355 15.72 -35.01 9.60
N SER A 356 16.41 -33.86 9.74
CA SER A 356 15.82 -32.68 10.39
C SER A 356 14.62 -32.20 9.60
N VAL A 357 14.76 -32.08 8.28
CA VAL A 357 13.68 -31.68 7.37
C VAL A 357 12.52 -32.68 7.43
N ARG A 358 12.79 -33.99 7.30
CA ARG A 358 11.77 -35.04 7.34
C ARG A 358 10.90 -35.00 8.59
N ARG A 359 11.48 -34.74 9.77
CA ARG A 359 10.72 -34.62 11.03
C ARG A 359 9.73 -33.45 11.04
N ARG A 360 10.01 -32.39 10.29
CA ARG A 360 9.14 -31.20 10.24
C ARG A 360 8.05 -31.31 9.18
N LEU A 361 8.17 -32.23 8.21
CA LEU A 361 7.19 -32.39 7.14
C LEU A 361 5.81 -32.84 7.63
N SER A 362 5.72 -33.55 8.76
CA SER A 362 4.43 -33.97 9.35
C SER A 362 3.72 -32.86 10.12
N CYS A 363 4.42 -31.74 10.38
CA CYS A 363 3.96 -30.65 11.24
C CYS A 363 3.59 -31.08 12.68
N ASP A 364 4.07 -32.25 13.17
CA ASP A 364 3.72 -32.77 14.51
C ASP A 364 4.27 -31.90 15.65
N GLU A 365 5.34 -31.16 15.40
CA GLU A 365 5.95 -30.22 16.36
C GLU A 365 5.32 -28.81 16.33
N ALA A 366 4.31 -28.59 15.48
CA ALA A 366 3.61 -27.30 15.42
C ALA A 366 2.87 -27.05 16.74
N GLU A 367 2.91 -25.79 17.20
CA GLU A 367 2.02 -25.36 18.28
C GLU A 367 0.57 -25.46 17.83
N THR A 368 -0.31 -26.02 18.66
CA THR A 368 -1.72 -26.15 18.33
C THR A 368 -2.42 -24.79 18.35
N TYR A 369 -3.57 -24.67 17.66
CA TYR A 369 -4.35 -23.43 17.68
C TYR A 369 -4.89 -23.13 19.08
N THR A 370 -5.29 -24.16 19.84
CA THR A 370 -5.74 -24.04 21.23
C THR A 370 -4.61 -23.54 22.14
N ASP A 371 -3.39 -24.07 22.01
CA ASP A 371 -2.24 -23.61 22.79
C ASP A 371 -1.92 -22.15 22.48
N ARG A 372 -1.96 -21.77 21.19
CA ARG A 372 -1.75 -20.40 20.76
C ARG A 372 -2.80 -19.45 21.32
N LEU A 373 -4.07 -19.84 21.32
CA LEU A 373 -5.14 -19.04 21.95
C LEU A 373 -4.88 -18.85 23.44
N ALA A 374 -4.52 -19.92 24.17
CA ALA A 374 -4.19 -19.85 25.59
C ALA A 374 -2.96 -18.95 25.88
N VAL A 375 -1.99 -18.87 24.96
CA VAL A 375 -0.88 -17.91 25.05
C VAL A 375 -1.41 -16.46 24.96
N LEU A 376 -2.28 -16.17 24.01
CA LEU A 376 -2.87 -14.83 23.84
C LEU A 376 -3.72 -14.40 25.05
N GLU A 377 -4.48 -15.31 25.63
CA GLU A 377 -5.25 -15.05 26.86
C GLU A 377 -4.36 -14.67 28.04
N LYS A 378 -3.24 -15.39 28.23
CA LYS A 378 -2.24 -15.05 29.26
C LYS A 378 -1.63 -13.67 29.01
N LEU A 379 -1.44 -13.30 27.74
CA LEU A 379 -0.89 -12.01 27.35
C LEU A 379 -1.88 -10.86 27.57
N LYS A 380 -3.19 -11.08 27.43
CA LYS A 380 -4.21 -10.12 27.87
C LYS A 380 -4.05 -9.75 29.34
N SER A 381 -3.91 -10.74 30.22
CA SER A 381 -3.64 -10.48 31.65
C SER A 381 -2.29 -9.81 31.89
N HIS A 382 -1.30 -10.03 31.01
CA HIS A 382 -0.01 -9.34 31.10
C HIS A 382 -0.09 -7.87 30.69
N LEU A 383 -0.75 -7.55 29.57
CA LEU A 383 -0.98 -6.18 29.13
C LEU A 383 -1.72 -5.37 30.19
N HIS A 384 -2.75 -5.96 30.81
CA HIS A 384 -3.45 -5.30 31.92
C HIS A 384 -2.52 -4.97 33.10
N ARG A 385 -1.59 -5.86 33.45
CA ARG A 385 -0.58 -5.58 34.49
C ARG A 385 0.37 -4.45 34.09
N LEU A 386 0.74 -4.33 32.81
CA LEU A 386 1.55 -3.23 32.31
C LEU A 386 0.77 -1.90 32.32
N GLN A 387 -0.53 -1.92 32.05
CA GLN A 387 -1.40 -0.74 32.17
C GLN A 387 -1.47 -0.26 33.63
N LEU A 388 -1.71 -1.17 34.58
CA LEU A 388 -1.68 -0.86 36.02
C LEU A 388 -0.31 -0.34 36.47
N ALA A 389 0.77 -0.92 35.94
CA ALA A 389 2.11 -0.43 36.22
C ALA A 389 2.32 0.98 35.68
N SER A 390 1.87 1.28 34.48
CA SER A 390 1.95 2.62 33.88
C SER A 390 1.11 3.63 34.66
N LEU A 391 -0.07 3.21 35.15
CA LEU A 391 -0.90 4.02 36.01
C LEU A 391 -0.16 4.43 37.29
N HIS A 392 0.66 3.58 37.91
CA HIS A 392 1.44 3.95 39.11
C HIS A 392 2.33 5.17 38.87
N TYR A 393 2.97 5.26 37.70
CA TYR A 393 3.84 6.37 37.36
C TYR A 393 3.04 7.64 37.02
N ILE A 394 1.97 7.51 36.22
CA ILE A 394 1.19 8.67 35.74
C ILE A 394 0.30 9.24 36.85
N SER A 395 -0.23 8.37 37.71
CA SER A 395 -1.18 8.79 38.73
C SER A 395 -0.48 9.59 39.83
N GLY A 396 -0.72 10.89 39.82
CA GLY A 396 -0.28 11.80 40.88
C GLY A 396 -1.01 11.53 42.21
N THR A 397 -1.62 12.56 42.79
CA THR A 397 -2.40 12.46 44.03
C THR A 397 -3.88 12.11 43.81
N ALA A 398 -4.34 11.96 42.57
CA ALA A 398 -5.77 12.04 42.21
C ALA A 398 -6.50 10.70 41.94
N THR A 399 -5.86 9.55 42.11
CA THR A 399 -6.49 8.22 41.90
C THR A 399 -7.15 7.69 43.17
N ASP A 400 -8.25 6.95 43.00
CA ASP A 400 -8.89 6.13 44.04
C ASP A 400 -7.83 5.30 44.79
N GLY A 401 -7.93 5.27 46.12
CA GLY A 401 -6.96 4.63 47.01
C GLY A 401 -6.78 3.15 46.74
N GLN A 402 -7.83 2.45 46.27
CA GLN A 402 -7.75 1.04 45.89
C GLN A 402 -6.95 0.84 44.60
N LEU A 403 -7.32 1.54 43.52
CA LEU A 403 -6.61 1.50 42.22
C LEU A 403 -5.14 1.87 42.36
N LYS A 404 -4.82 2.86 43.22
CA LYS A 404 -3.44 3.26 43.50
C LYS A 404 -2.64 2.14 44.19
N SER A 405 -3.28 1.39 45.09
CA SER A 405 -2.64 0.23 45.74
C SER A 405 -2.38 -0.91 44.75
N GLU A 406 -3.35 -1.21 43.89
CA GLU A 406 -3.22 -2.23 42.83
C GLU A 406 -2.12 -1.88 41.82
N ALA A 407 -2.05 -0.61 41.39
CA ALA A 407 -1.01 -0.09 40.52
C ALA A 407 0.40 -0.25 41.14
N ARG A 408 0.57 0.16 42.41
CA ARG A 408 1.85 0.00 43.11
C ARG A 408 2.24 -1.48 43.27
N GLN A 409 1.25 -2.34 43.53
CA GLN A 409 1.50 -3.78 43.63
C GLN A 409 1.93 -4.37 42.27
N ALA A 410 1.34 -3.91 41.17
CA ALA A 410 1.70 -4.34 39.82
C ALA A 410 3.17 -4.01 39.50
N VAL A 411 3.62 -2.78 39.78
CA VAL A 411 5.04 -2.37 39.62
C VAL A 411 5.96 -3.24 40.49
N THR A 412 5.63 -3.40 41.76
CA THR A 412 6.47 -4.18 42.71
C THR A 412 6.62 -5.64 42.28
N ARG A 413 5.60 -6.21 41.62
CA ARG A 413 5.65 -7.57 41.06
C ARG A 413 6.41 -7.65 39.75
N LEU A 414 6.47 -6.56 38.97
CA LEU A 414 7.27 -6.45 37.75
C LEU A 414 8.74 -6.16 38.09
N LYS A 415 9.46 -7.21 38.49
CA LYS A 415 10.91 -7.15 38.72
C LYS A 415 11.68 -7.02 37.39
N ARG A 416 11.68 -5.84 36.78
CA ARG A 416 12.29 -5.55 35.47
C ARG A 416 13.04 -4.22 35.46
N LYS A 417 14.01 -4.10 34.55
CA LYS A 417 14.73 -2.83 34.32
C LYS A 417 13.72 -1.74 33.93
N GLY A 418 13.80 -0.60 34.59
CA GLY A 418 12.94 0.57 34.36
C GLY A 418 11.63 0.58 35.15
N PHE A 419 11.36 -0.43 35.98
CA PHE A 419 10.17 -0.50 36.85
C PHE A 419 10.56 -0.35 38.34
N ASP A 420 11.13 0.81 38.71
CA ASP A 420 11.36 1.16 40.12
C ASP A 420 10.14 1.95 40.65
N PRO A 421 9.41 1.47 41.67
CA PRO A 421 8.22 2.15 42.19
C PRO A 421 8.50 3.53 42.80
N GLU A 422 9.75 3.83 43.16
CA GLU A 422 10.12 5.12 43.75
C GLU A 422 10.65 6.12 42.71
N ASP A 423 10.95 5.67 41.48
CA ASP A 423 11.41 6.50 40.35
C ASP A 423 10.23 7.15 39.60
N VAL A 424 9.57 8.11 40.25
CA VAL A 424 8.39 8.83 39.73
C VAL A 424 8.72 10.25 39.20
N GLY A 425 9.93 10.42 38.65
CA GLY A 425 10.41 11.67 38.06
C GLY A 425 9.54 12.18 36.90
N ALA A 426 9.66 13.46 36.54
CA ALA A 426 8.88 14.06 35.44
C ALA A 426 9.11 13.35 34.10
N GLU A 427 10.36 13.04 33.77
CA GLU A 427 10.75 12.28 32.58
C GLU A 427 10.14 10.87 32.57
N ARG A 428 10.14 10.18 33.73
CA ARG A 428 9.49 8.87 33.84
C ARG A 428 7.99 8.93 33.64
N ARG A 429 7.33 9.96 34.17
CA ARG A 429 5.89 10.14 33.99
C ARG A 429 5.52 10.32 32.53
N GLU A 430 6.33 11.05 31.77
CA GLU A 430 6.10 11.25 30.34
C GLU A 430 6.20 9.94 29.57
N LEU A 431 7.30 9.18 29.75
CA LEU A 431 7.50 7.90 29.08
C LEU A 431 6.37 6.89 29.43
N PHE A 432 5.99 6.80 30.70
CA PHE A 432 4.90 5.91 31.08
C PHE A 432 3.52 6.41 30.58
N SER A 433 3.32 7.72 30.40
CA SER A 433 2.10 8.29 29.79
C SER A 433 1.94 7.83 28.34
N GLN A 434 2.98 7.99 27.53
CA GLN A 434 3.01 7.53 26.13
C GLN A 434 2.84 6.00 26.04
N ALA A 435 3.49 5.24 26.94
CA ALA A 435 3.32 3.80 27.04
C ALA A 435 1.88 3.41 27.43
N ALA A 436 1.22 4.13 28.34
CA ALA A 436 -0.13 3.81 28.78
C ALA A 436 -1.15 3.91 27.64
N VAL A 437 -1.10 4.99 26.86
CA VAL A 437 -1.96 5.16 25.67
C VAL A 437 -1.78 3.98 24.71
N THR A 438 -0.53 3.63 24.45
CA THR A 438 -0.17 2.54 23.54
C THR A 438 -0.63 1.17 24.07
N LEU A 439 -0.45 0.90 25.37
CA LEU A 439 -0.88 -0.34 26.03
C LEU A 439 -2.41 -0.49 26.06
N VAL A 440 -3.16 0.61 26.17
CA VAL A 440 -4.63 0.60 26.04
C VAL A 440 -5.02 0.15 24.64
N ARG A 441 -4.46 0.78 23.60
CA ARG A 441 -4.70 0.40 22.19
C ARG A 441 -4.36 -1.07 21.91
N MET A 442 -3.22 -1.55 22.40
CA MET A 442 -2.83 -2.96 22.26
C MET A 442 -3.81 -3.91 22.94
N SER A 443 -4.24 -3.58 24.16
CA SER A 443 -5.18 -4.40 24.94
C SER A 443 -6.54 -4.46 24.28
N ASP A 444 -7.06 -3.31 23.80
CA ASP A 444 -8.34 -3.24 23.11
C ASP A 444 -8.33 -4.05 21.82
N HIS A 445 -7.26 -3.95 21.03
CA HIS A 445 -7.12 -4.75 19.82
C HIS A 445 -6.99 -6.25 20.14
N LEU A 446 -6.16 -6.64 21.12
CA LEU A 446 -6.05 -8.04 21.54
C LEU A 446 -7.40 -8.58 22.06
N ASN A 447 -8.17 -7.78 22.79
CA ASN A 447 -9.50 -8.15 23.26
C ASN A 447 -10.46 -8.40 22.08
N ARG A 448 -10.42 -7.56 21.05
CA ARG A 448 -11.21 -7.78 19.82
C ARG A 448 -10.81 -9.08 19.11
N CYS A 449 -9.51 -9.36 19.01
CA CYS A 449 -9.02 -10.62 18.44
C CYS A 449 -9.49 -11.83 19.26
N LEU A 450 -9.34 -11.78 20.58
CA LEU A 450 -9.80 -12.86 21.47
C LEU A 450 -11.32 -13.07 21.41
N LEU A 451 -12.11 -12.00 21.29
CA LEU A 451 -13.55 -12.11 21.10
C LEU A 451 -13.90 -12.79 19.77
N GLN A 452 -13.18 -12.45 18.70
CA GLN A 452 -13.34 -13.10 17.40
C GLN A 452 -12.96 -14.58 17.47
N PHE A 453 -11.84 -14.91 18.13
CA PHE A 453 -11.33 -16.27 18.23
C PHE A 453 -12.17 -17.16 19.15
N ALA A 454 -12.79 -16.59 20.19
CA ALA A 454 -13.70 -17.31 21.09
C ALA A 454 -14.88 -17.95 20.34
N GLY A 455 -15.35 -17.33 19.24
CA GLY A 455 -16.39 -17.90 18.38
C GLY A 455 -15.97 -19.17 17.63
N MET A 456 -14.68 -19.51 17.65
CA MET A 456 -14.10 -20.65 16.94
C MET A 456 -13.47 -21.68 17.89
N GLU A 457 -13.41 -21.40 19.20
CA GLU A 457 -12.64 -22.17 20.18
C GLU A 457 -12.95 -23.68 20.13
N GLU A 458 -14.23 -24.06 20.05
CA GLU A 458 -14.66 -25.46 19.99
C GLU A 458 -14.18 -26.18 18.72
N LYS A 459 -13.97 -25.45 17.63
CA LYS A 459 -13.56 -26.00 16.32
C LYS A 459 -12.05 -25.99 16.12
N LEU A 460 -11.29 -25.23 16.92
CA LEU A 460 -9.85 -25.09 16.77
C LEU A 460 -9.08 -26.42 16.74
N PRO A 461 -9.42 -27.45 17.56
CA PRO A 461 -8.72 -28.73 17.50
C PRO A 461 -8.93 -29.48 16.17
N GLU A 462 -10.16 -29.50 15.66
CA GLU A 462 -10.50 -30.14 14.39
C GLU A 462 -9.87 -29.39 13.21
N LEU A 463 -9.99 -28.05 13.22
CA LEU A 463 -9.40 -27.18 12.21
C LEU A 463 -7.88 -27.32 12.16
N PHE A 464 -7.22 -27.36 13.32
CA PHE A 464 -5.77 -27.58 13.39
C PHE A 464 -5.37 -28.91 12.77
N GLU A 465 -6.07 -30.01 13.07
CA GLU A 465 -5.74 -31.31 12.49
C GLU A 465 -5.97 -31.36 10.97
N GLN A 466 -7.03 -30.72 10.47
CA GLN A 466 -7.27 -30.60 9.04
C GLN A 466 -6.14 -29.81 8.36
N ASP A 467 -5.85 -28.61 8.87
CA ASP A 467 -4.80 -27.74 8.31
C ASP A 467 -3.42 -28.40 8.42
N ARG A 468 -3.14 -29.12 9.52
CA ARG A 468 -1.89 -29.86 9.71
C ARG A 468 -1.68 -30.90 8.61
N GLN A 469 -2.72 -31.66 8.28
CA GLN A 469 -2.66 -32.66 7.20
C GLN A 469 -2.43 -32.01 5.84
N GLU A 470 -3.14 -30.92 5.54
CA GLU A 470 -2.99 -30.19 4.29
C GLU A 470 -1.60 -29.56 4.13
N PHE A 471 -1.12 -28.86 5.15
CA PHE A 471 0.22 -28.27 5.16
C PHE A 471 1.30 -29.35 5.08
N SER A 472 1.11 -30.49 5.76
CA SER A 472 2.03 -31.62 5.68
C SER A 472 2.14 -32.14 4.24
N ALA A 473 1.01 -32.36 3.56
CA ALA A 473 1.00 -32.81 2.17
C ALA A 473 1.74 -31.83 1.24
N ILE A 474 1.49 -30.54 1.39
CA ILE A 474 2.16 -29.49 0.60
C ILE A 474 3.65 -29.43 0.92
N PHE A 475 4.05 -29.51 2.20
CA PHE A 475 5.45 -29.49 2.59
C PHE A 475 6.21 -30.71 2.06
N SER A 476 5.59 -31.89 2.09
CA SER A 476 6.17 -33.08 1.46
C SER A 476 6.38 -32.89 -0.04
N GLN A 477 5.45 -32.24 -0.74
CA GLN A 477 5.63 -31.91 -2.16
C GLN A 477 6.74 -30.88 -2.41
N LEU A 478 6.84 -29.86 -1.57
CA LEU A 478 7.77 -28.74 -1.76
C LEU A 478 9.20 -29.03 -1.29
N TYR A 479 9.37 -29.91 -0.30
CA TYR A 479 10.63 -30.11 0.43
C TYR A 479 11.01 -31.59 0.59
N GLY A 480 10.13 -32.54 0.24
CA GLY A 480 10.34 -33.97 0.50
C GLY A 480 11.24 -34.69 -0.50
N THR A 481 11.62 -34.05 -1.61
CA THR A 481 12.45 -34.64 -2.69
C THR A 481 13.93 -34.27 -2.66
N GLU A 482 14.43 -33.66 -1.57
CA GLU A 482 15.87 -33.40 -1.38
C GLU A 482 16.58 -34.45 -0.49
#